data_AF-A0A0N0P8Y8-F1
#
_entry.id   AF-A0A0N0P8Y8-F1
#
_cell.length_a   1.000
_cell.length_b   1.000
_cell.length_c   1.000
_cell.angle_alpha   90.00
_cell.angle_beta   90.00
_cell.angle_gamma   90.00
#
_symmetry.space_group_name_H-M   'P 1'
#
loop_
_entity.id
_entity.type
_entity.pdbx_description
1 polymer ?
#
loop_
_entity_poly.entity_id
_entity_poly.type
_entity_poly.pdbx_seq_one_letter_code
_entity_poly.pdbx_strand_id
1 'polypeptide(L)'
;MAKFVLLVGALLSFALCMAAVTATAQRSLECQMAWSEPSADNDLMTCLGNSKRIGSQWRYYVFPGFAALIFLFTMFGLPVVFCCRCCRCCHRCVMPKDTTDRGVARCWLWMWTFIAVIIACGVCVLLVYGSVLLVQSADKILDDADNKTVSYFSEVRDNLTSLLTDYSKNPPEVPNVDMSAFDTVTSEARGNITTIRTDYFKYFHIAEIVVCCVGGVGVALMLSILFFACYRCTGRCVLLWSFFYYFFALIFAILAVVFTLCIYATTAACGEITLQYKREPGLFQWYLVPWCDKKFNFRELRAQVSSLETTAAHSACEQVLTYCDNIDEYPSGNENHFFLCGKGISAASECKTLDDVIAVVTSTHAKSILVNTMCVNQEGMVYLEDCTISECVKRCVDYQHPPLPLKSHAVSISNSVAYATNVSTALSYIHPLIQSNFIIDKAVSTIDTPTYGTGFTMDGEDSKDSKHCSALRSACIMLGVGFFVGALMFILGIYIMHRGSWVWGEMREEEKSASVCE
;
A
#
# COMPACT_ATOMS: atom_id res chain seq x y z
N MET A 1 -12.67 -47.76 3.18
CA MET A 1 -12.15 -46.80 4.18
C MET A 1 -10.86 -46.13 3.69
N ALA A 2 -9.85 -46.87 3.23
CA ALA A 2 -8.58 -46.30 2.75
C ALA A 2 -8.72 -45.18 1.69
N LYS A 3 -9.65 -45.30 0.73
CA LYS A 3 -9.79 -44.33 -0.38
C LYS A 3 -10.24 -42.92 0.05
N PHE A 4 -11.20 -42.80 0.97
CA PHE A 4 -11.66 -41.49 1.49
C PHE A 4 -10.62 -40.85 2.40
N VAL A 5 -9.93 -41.68 3.19
CA VAL A 5 -8.82 -41.29 4.07
C VAL A 5 -7.64 -40.75 3.28
N LEU A 6 -7.21 -41.46 2.23
CA LEU A 6 -6.14 -41.03 1.34
C LEU A 6 -6.53 -39.73 0.61
N LEU A 7 -7.81 -39.56 0.26
CA LEU A 7 -8.30 -38.34 -0.37
C LEU A 7 -8.20 -37.13 0.56
N VAL A 8 -8.71 -37.22 1.80
CA VAL A 8 -8.66 -36.11 2.77
C VAL A 8 -7.22 -35.78 3.17
N GLY A 9 -6.40 -36.80 3.42
CA GLY A 9 -4.97 -36.62 3.69
C GLY A 9 -4.23 -35.97 2.53
N ALA A 10 -4.47 -36.43 1.30
CA ALA A 10 -3.88 -35.83 0.10
C ALA A 10 -4.35 -34.39 -0.12
N LEU A 11 -5.62 -34.07 0.15
CA LEU A 11 -6.16 -32.70 0.05
C LEU A 11 -5.56 -31.76 1.10
N LEU A 12 -5.32 -32.24 2.33
CA LEU A 12 -4.65 -31.46 3.37
C LEU A 12 -3.17 -31.22 3.03
N SER A 13 -2.44 -32.25 2.62
CA SER A 13 -1.05 -32.10 2.16
C SER A 13 -0.96 -31.17 0.94
N PHE A 14 -1.90 -31.30 0.00
CA PHE A 14 -2.01 -30.43 -1.16
C PHE A 14 -2.25 -28.97 -0.75
N ALA A 15 -3.19 -28.71 0.17
CA ALA A 15 -3.47 -27.37 0.65
C ALA A 15 -2.24 -26.73 1.32
N LEU A 16 -1.50 -27.49 2.14
CA LEU A 16 -0.27 -27.02 2.78
C LEU A 16 0.84 -26.75 1.77
N CYS A 17 1.05 -27.63 0.78
CA CYS A 17 2.02 -27.40 -0.29
C CYS A 17 1.67 -26.17 -1.14
N MET A 18 0.40 -26.00 -1.49
CA MET A 18 -0.05 -24.85 -2.28
C MET A 18 0.05 -23.55 -1.49
N ALA A 19 -0.29 -23.56 -0.21
CA ALA A 19 -0.14 -22.42 0.69
C ALA A 19 1.33 -21.96 0.81
N ALA A 20 2.27 -22.90 0.92
CA ALA A 20 3.69 -22.58 0.96
C ALA A 20 4.20 -21.96 -0.35
N VAL A 21 3.71 -22.45 -1.49
CA VAL A 21 4.05 -21.91 -2.82
C VAL A 21 3.44 -20.52 -3.02
N THR A 22 2.21 -20.28 -2.58
CA THR A 22 1.57 -18.96 -2.71
C THR A 22 2.17 -17.93 -1.75
N ALA A 23 2.59 -18.35 -0.55
CA ALA A 23 3.26 -17.48 0.41
C ALA A 23 4.64 -17.00 -0.05
N THR A 24 5.30 -17.75 -0.93
CA THR A 24 6.63 -17.41 -1.46
C THR A 24 6.60 -16.76 -2.84
N ALA A 25 5.48 -16.87 -3.57
CA ALA A 25 5.36 -16.28 -4.90
C ALA A 25 5.01 -14.78 -4.86
N GLN A 26 5.82 -13.95 -5.51
CA GLN A 26 5.55 -12.54 -5.79
C GLN A 26 5.39 -12.41 -7.31
N ARG A 27 4.17 -12.24 -7.81
CA ARG A 27 3.87 -12.24 -9.26
C ARG A 27 2.77 -11.25 -9.62
N SER A 28 2.81 -10.72 -10.84
CA SER A 28 1.96 -9.64 -11.32
C SER A 28 0.77 -10.15 -12.16
N LEU A 29 -0.08 -9.25 -12.64
CA LEU A 29 -1.21 -9.60 -13.52
C LEU A 29 -0.76 -9.98 -14.94
N GLU A 30 0.45 -9.62 -15.34
CA GLU A 30 0.98 -9.85 -16.69
C GLU A 30 0.12 -9.22 -17.81
N CYS A 31 -0.47 -8.04 -17.57
CA CYS A 31 -1.32 -7.36 -18.56
C CYS A 31 -0.61 -7.02 -19.88
N GLN A 32 0.74 -7.00 -19.87
CA GLN A 32 1.56 -6.87 -21.08
C GLN A 32 1.40 -8.02 -22.08
N MET A 33 0.78 -9.15 -21.70
CA MET A 33 0.40 -10.21 -22.64
C MET A 33 -0.91 -9.93 -23.39
N ALA A 34 -1.74 -9.02 -22.87
CA ALA A 34 -3.02 -8.66 -23.44
C ALA A 34 -2.96 -7.35 -24.24
N TRP A 35 -2.15 -6.41 -23.77
CA TRP A 35 -1.96 -5.11 -24.42
C TRP A 35 -0.72 -5.14 -25.31
N SER A 36 -0.68 -4.28 -26.34
CA SER A 36 0.47 -4.12 -27.22
C SER A 36 1.39 -2.97 -26.79
N GLU A 37 0.83 -1.96 -26.11
CA GLU A 37 1.54 -0.75 -25.72
C GLU A 37 0.95 -0.10 -24.45
N PRO A 38 1.72 0.77 -23.77
CA PRO A 38 1.21 1.60 -22.67
C PRO A 38 0.14 2.58 -23.16
N SER A 39 -1.04 2.57 -22.54
CA SER A 39 -2.14 3.51 -22.85
C SER A 39 -3.10 3.66 -21.68
N ALA A 40 -3.63 4.87 -21.50
CA ALA A 40 -4.67 5.17 -20.51
C ALA A 40 -6.03 4.57 -20.88
N ASP A 41 -6.22 4.26 -22.17
CA ASP A 41 -7.45 3.69 -22.71
C ASP A 41 -7.40 2.15 -22.76
N ASN A 42 -6.35 1.55 -22.21
CA ASN A 42 -6.24 0.10 -22.04
C ASN A 42 -7.35 -0.41 -21.12
N ASP A 43 -8.15 -1.35 -21.62
CA ASP A 43 -9.24 -1.94 -20.84
C ASP A 43 -8.73 -3.04 -19.90
N LEU A 44 -8.98 -2.82 -18.59
CA LEU A 44 -8.64 -3.76 -17.53
C LEU A 44 -9.40 -5.09 -17.71
N MET A 45 -10.63 -5.07 -18.20
CA MET A 45 -11.43 -6.28 -18.40
C MET A 45 -10.85 -7.15 -19.51
N THR A 46 -10.32 -6.54 -20.56
CA THR A 46 -9.58 -7.23 -21.62
C THR A 46 -8.31 -7.88 -21.09
N CYS A 47 -7.58 -7.25 -20.16
CA CYS A 47 -6.45 -7.89 -19.47
C CYS A 47 -6.92 -9.10 -18.65
N LEU A 48 -7.90 -8.90 -17.76
CA LEU A 48 -8.37 -9.95 -16.84
C LEU A 48 -8.99 -11.15 -17.58
N GLY A 49 -9.68 -10.91 -18.69
CA GLY A 49 -10.31 -11.94 -19.52
C GLY A 49 -9.41 -12.63 -20.55
N ASN A 50 -8.14 -12.23 -20.68
CA ASN A 50 -7.25 -12.76 -21.72
C ASN A 50 -6.92 -14.25 -21.49
N SER A 51 -7.26 -15.11 -22.47
CA SER A 51 -7.09 -16.57 -22.35
C SER A 51 -5.62 -17.02 -22.33
N LYS A 52 -4.71 -16.29 -23.01
CA LYS A 52 -3.27 -16.61 -23.00
C LYS A 52 -2.66 -16.32 -21.63
N ARG A 53 -3.02 -15.19 -21.02
CA ARG A 53 -2.66 -14.82 -19.64
C ARG A 53 -3.20 -15.83 -18.62
N ILE A 54 -4.49 -16.18 -18.72
CA ILE A 54 -5.10 -17.18 -17.83
C ILE A 54 -4.39 -18.53 -17.98
N GLY A 55 -4.04 -18.91 -19.21
CA GLY A 55 -3.29 -20.12 -19.53
C GLY A 55 -1.86 -20.12 -18.96
N SER A 56 -1.09 -19.03 -19.10
CA SER A 56 0.27 -18.92 -18.53
C SER A 56 0.24 -18.98 -17.00
N GLN A 57 -0.83 -18.48 -16.40
CA GLN A 57 -1.04 -18.40 -14.95
C GLN A 57 -1.89 -19.53 -14.38
N TRP A 58 -2.10 -20.65 -15.09
CA TRP A 58 -2.99 -21.74 -14.66
C TRP A 58 -2.73 -22.24 -13.23
N ARG A 59 -1.47 -22.25 -12.78
CA ARG A 59 -1.06 -22.69 -11.44
C ARG A 59 -1.73 -21.87 -10.32
N TYR A 60 -2.08 -20.61 -10.58
CA TYR A 60 -2.77 -19.73 -9.64
C TYR A 60 -4.24 -20.08 -9.47
N TYR A 61 -4.85 -20.58 -10.53
CA TYR A 61 -6.26 -20.97 -10.51
C TYR A 61 -6.48 -22.35 -9.90
N VAL A 62 -5.42 -23.11 -9.66
CA VAL A 62 -5.53 -24.45 -9.06
C VAL A 62 -6.11 -24.35 -7.64
N PHE A 63 -5.56 -23.51 -6.77
CA PHE A 63 -6.04 -23.42 -5.37
C PHE A 63 -7.47 -22.87 -5.25
N PRO A 64 -7.86 -21.76 -5.91
CA PRO A 64 -9.25 -21.34 -6.02
C PRO A 64 -10.15 -22.39 -6.67
N GLY A 65 -9.66 -23.10 -7.70
CA GLY A 65 -10.39 -24.19 -8.36
C GLY A 65 -10.73 -25.33 -7.41
N PHE A 66 -9.79 -25.76 -6.56
CA PHE A 66 -10.06 -26.75 -5.52
C PHE A 66 -11.01 -26.22 -4.43
N ALA A 67 -10.88 -24.95 -4.03
CA ALA A 67 -11.82 -24.34 -3.08
C ALA A 67 -13.25 -24.34 -3.66
N ALA A 68 -13.41 -23.98 -4.93
CA ALA A 68 -14.68 -24.03 -5.64
C ALA A 68 -15.23 -25.46 -5.76
N LEU A 69 -14.37 -26.45 -6.07
CA LEU A 69 -14.78 -27.86 -6.12
C LEU A 69 -15.27 -28.37 -4.76
N ILE A 70 -14.59 -28.01 -3.67
CA ILE A 70 -15.03 -28.37 -2.31
C ILE A 70 -16.33 -27.67 -1.96
N PHE A 71 -16.50 -26.41 -2.36
CA PHE A 71 -17.76 -25.71 -2.20
C PHE A 71 -18.91 -26.42 -2.94
N LEU A 72 -18.73 -26.76 -4.22
CA LEU A 72 -19.72 -27.52 -5.01
C LEU A 72 -20.00 -28.89 -4.40
N PHE A 73 -18.97 -29.61 -3.95
CA PHE A 73 -19.14 -30.89 -3.28
C PHE A 73 -19.90 -30.75 -1.95
N THR A 74 -19.62 -29.69 -1.18
CA THR A 74 -20.33 -29.41 0.07
C THR A 74 -21.79 -29.08 -0.22
N MET A 75 -22.05 -28.22 -1.19
CA MET A 75 -23.40 -27.75 -1.55
C MET A 75 -24.27 -28.84 -2.17
N PHE A 76 -23.73 -29.67 -3.07
CA PHE A 76 -24.52 -30.65 -3.83
C PHE A 76 -24.22 -32.10 -3.42
N GLY A 77 -22.96 -32.43 -3.14
CA GLY A 77 -22.54 -33.79 -2.80
C GLY A 77 -23.02 -34.24 -1.41
N LEU A 78 -22.87 -33.40 -0.38
CA LEU A 78 -23.28 -33.77 0.97
C LEU A 78 -24.80 -33.99 1.11
N PRO A 79 -25.69 -33.12 0.57
CA PRO A 79 -27.13 -33.38 0.61
C PRO A 79 -27.53 -34.71 -0.05
N VAL A 80 -26.90 -35.06 -1.18
CA VAL A 80 -27.13 -36.37 -1.82
C VAL A 80 -26.71 -37.52 -0.89
N VAL A 81 -25.58 -37.40 -0.19
CA VAL A 81 -25.13 -38.40 0.79
C VAL A 81 -26.12 -38.52 1.96
N PHE A 82 -26.65 -37.40 2.47
CA PHE A 82 -27.69 -37.39 3.51
C PHE A 82 -28.98 -38.08 3.03
N CYS A 83 -29.45 -37.78 1.81
CA CYS A 83 -30.65 -38.38 1.23
C CYS A 83 -30.51 -39.87 0.91
N CYS A 84 -29.36 -40.30 0.37
CA CYS A 84 -29.10 -41.71 0.06
C CYS A 84 -28.98 -42.59 1.31
N ARG A 85 -28.66 -42.02 2.47
CA ARG A 85 -28.65 -42.72 3.76
C ARG A 85 -30.08 -43.08 4.24
N CYS A 86 -31.09 -42.35 3.78
CA CYS A 86 -32.51 -42.67 4.00
C CYS A 86 -32.99 -43.83 3.09
N CYS A 87 -32.23 -44.17 2.04
CA CYS A 87 -32.53 -45.31 1.18
C CYS A 87 -31.90 -46.60 1.75
N ARG A 88 -32.72 -47.63 1.98
CA ARG A 88 -32.33 -48.96 2.54
C ARG A 88 -31.19 -49.68 1.78
N CYS A 89 -30.79 -49.20 0.61
CA CYS A 89 -29.78 -49.78 -0.26
C CYS A 89 -28.34 -49.76 0.32
N CYS A 90 -28.04 -48.87 1.26
CA CYS A 90 -26.69 -48.76 1.85
C CYS A 90 -26.44 -49.64 3.08
N HIS A 91 -27.45 -50.35 3.58
CA HIS A 91 -27.34 -51.17 4.81
C HIS A 91 -26.30 -52.31 4.70
N ARG A 92 -26.06 -52.81 3.47
CA ARG A 92 -25.15 -53.94 3.21
C ARG A 92 -23.66 -53.55 3.07
N CYS A 93 -23.35 -52.29 2.78
CA CYS A 93 -21.97 -51.81 2.59
C CYS A 93 -21.38 -51.13 3.83
N VAL A 94 -22.18 -50.95 4.88
CA VAL A 94 -21.85 -50.12 6.05
C VAL A 94 -21.68 -50.94 7.33
N MET A 95 -22.27 -52.13 7.44
CA MET A 95 -22.08 -53.03 8.59
C MET A 95 -20.84 -53.93 8.39
N PRO A 96 -19.79 -53.81 9.23
CA PRO A 96 -18.68 -54.76 9.24
C PRO A 96 -19.16 -56.13 9.76
N LYS A 97 -18.98 -57.18 8.95
CA LYS A 97 -19.50 -58.51 9.24
C LYS A 97 -18.68 -59.31 10.26
N ASP A 98 -17.38 -59.03 10.40
CA ASP A 98 -16.46 -59.78 11.26
C ASP A 98 -15.93 -58.98 12.47
N THR A 99 -15.66 -59.67 13.59
CA THR A 99 -15.25 -59.09 14.89
C THR A 99 -13.87 -58.42 14.87
N THR A 100 -12.93 -58.92 14.07
CA THR A 100 -11.60 -58.32 13.85
C THR A 100 -11.69 -56.99 13.09
N ASP A 101 -12.57 -56.91 12.09
CA ASP A 101 -12.83 -55.67 11.33
C ASP A 101 -13.46 -54.57 12.21
N ARG A 102 -14.19 -54.95 13.27
CA ARG A 102 -14.78 -54.00 14.22
C ARG A 102 -13.73 -53.33 15.11
N GLY A 103 -12.74 -54.07 15.61
CA GLY A 103 -11.66 -53.51 16.43
C GLY A 103 -10.82 -52.48 15.66
N VAL A 104 -10.49 -52.81 14.41
CA VAL A 104 -9.78 -51.90 13.49
C VAL A 104 -10.64 -50.65 13.22
N ALA A 105 -11.93 -50.81 12.90
CA ALA A 105 -12.83 -49.68 12.67
C ALA A 105 -12.95 -48.73 13.88
N ARG A 106 -12.94 -49.27 15.12
CA ARG A 106 -12.94 -48.48 16.37
C ARG A 106 -11.65 -47.66 16.52
N CYS A 107 -10.49 -48.28 16.33
CA CYS A 107 -9.20 -47.61 16.41
C CYS A 107 -9.08 -46.47 15.39
N TRP A 108 -9.50 -46.73 14.14
CA TRP A 108 -9.53 -45.72 13.08
C TRP A 108 -10.47 -44.55 13.41
N LEU A 109 -11.68 -44.82 13.93
CA LEU A 109 -12.62 -43.76 14.28
C LEU A 109 -12.05 -42.83 15.37
N TRP A 110 -11.43 -43.39 16.40
CA TRP A 110 -10.78 -42.62 17.47
C TRP A 110 -9.60 -41.79 16.97
N MET A 111 -8.73 -42.37 16.13
CA MET A 111 -7.64 -41.64 15.49
C MET A 111 -8.16 -40.41 14.72
N TRP A 112 -9.24 -40.56 13.95
CA TRP A 112 -9.83 -39.45 13.20
C TRP A 112 -10.47 -38.38 14.08
N THR A 113 -11.09 -38.77 15.19
CA THR A 113 -11.61 -37.82 16.16
C THR A 113 -10.48 -36.96 16.74
N PHE A 114 -9.35 -37.56 17.12
CA PHE A 114 -8.18 -36.80 17.60
C PHE A 114 -7.59 -35.89 16.52
N ILE A 115 -7.43 -36.40 15.29
CA ILE A 115 -6.94 -35.60 14.16
C ILE A 115 -7.87 -34.41 13.88
N ALA A 116 -9.20 -34.61 13.89
CA ALA A 116 -10.16 -33.54 13.66
C ALA A 116 -10.07 -32.45 14.72
N VAL A 117 -9.89 -32.81 16.00
CA VAL A 117 -9.71 -31.84 17.09
C VAL A 117 -8.41 -31.06 16.94
N ILE A 118 -7.30 -31.72 16.61
CA ILE A 118 -6.01 -31.05 16.37
C ILE A 118 -6.11 -30.08 15.20
N ILE A 119 -6.76 -30.51 14.10
CA ILE A 119 -7.02 -29.63 12.94
C ILE A 119 -7.88 -28.44 13.35
N ALA A 120 -8.89 -28.63 14.21
CA ALA A 120 -9.71 -27.53 14.72
C ALA A 120 -8.90 -26.47 15.45
N CYS A 121 -7.97 -26.88 16.31
CA CYS A 121 -7.07 -25.97 16.99
C CYS A 121 -6.17 -25.21 15.99
N GLY A 122 -5.60 -25.91 15.00
CA GLY A 122 -4.79 -25.29 13.96
C GLY A 122 -5.57 -24.28 13.10
N VAL A 123 -6.79 -24.63 12.69
CA VAL A 123 -7.70 -23.73 11.96
C VAL A 123 -8.03 -22.50 12.79
N CYS A 124 -8.32 -22.66 14.08
CA CYS A 124 -8.60 -21.53 14.97
C CYS A 124 -7.43 -20.55 15.03
N VAL A 125 -6.19 -21.05 15.18
CA VAL A 125 -4.98 -20.21 15.17
C VAL A 125 -4.83 -19.47 13.83
N LEU A 126 -4.98 -20.17 12.70
CA LEU A 126 -4.88 -19.55 11.37
C LEU A 126 -5.92 -18.45 11.16
N LEU A 127 -7.15 -18.69 11.62
CA LEU A 127 -8.25 -17.73 11.47
C LEU A 127 -8.05 -16.49 12.35
N VAL A 128 -7.74 -16.67 13.64
CA VAL A 128 -7.54 -15.56 14.59
C VAL A 128 -6.31 -14.74 14.22
N TYR A 129 -5.17 -15.38 14.00
CA TYR A 129 -3.95 -14.66 13.67
C TYR A 129 -4.05 -14.00 12.29
N GLY A 130 -4.66 -14.70 11.32
CA GLY A 130 -4.92 -14.15 9.99
C GLY A 130 -5.84 -12.93 10.01
N SER A 131 -6.90 -12.91 10.81
CA SER A 131 -7.82 -11.77 10.89
C SER A 131 -7.18 -10.55 11.56
N VAL A 132 -6.48 -10.75 12.67
CA VAL A 132 -5.75 -9.68 13.37
C VAL A 132 -4.71 -9.06 12.44
N LEU A 133 -3.93 -9.89 11.75
CA LEU A 133 -2.90 -9.42 10.82
C LEU A 133 -3.50 -8.67 9.64
N LEU A 134 -4.65 -9.12 9.11
CA LEU A 134 -5.35 -8.45 8.01
C LEU A 134 -5.78 -7.03 8.42
N VAL A 135 -6.44 -6.90 9.57
CA VAL A 135 -6.92 -5.62 10.09
C VAL A 135 -5.76 -4.66 10.35
N GLN A 136 -4.75 -5.09 11.09
CA GLN A 136 -3.59 -4.25 11.41
C GLN A 136 -2.81 -3.81 10.17
N SER A 137 -2.67 -4.69 9.18
CA SER A 137 -1.95 -4.35 7.94
C SER A 137 -2.74 -3.36 7.10
N ALA A 138 -4.05 -3.57 6.99
CA ALA A 138 -4.92 -2.71 6.20
C ALA A 138 -5.03 -1.31 6.85
N ASP A 139 -5.16 -1.23 8.18
CA ASP A 139 -5.27 0.04 8.91
C ASP A 139 -3.99 0.88 8.76
N LYS A 140 -2.83 0.23 8.92
CA LYS A 140 -1.53 0.88 8.69
C LYS A 140 -1.36 1.40 7.26
N ILE A 141 -1.82 0.67 6.24
CA ILE A 141 -1.77 1.14 4.85
C ILE A 141 -2.60 2.42 4.68
N LEU A 142 -3.80 2.48 5.28
CA LEU A 142 -4.64 3.68 5.21
C LEU A 142 -4.01 4.86 5.97
N ASP A 143 -3.47 4.61 7.16
CA ASP A 143 -2.79 5.64 7.94
C ASP A 143 -1.56 6.19 7.22
N ASP A 144 -0.75 5.32 6.61
CA ASP A 144 0.41 5.75 5.83
C ASP A 144 -0.02 6.48 4.54
N ALA A 145 -1.10 6.06 3.89
CA ALA A 145 -1.63 6.76 2.72
C ALA A 145 -2.05 8.20 3.07
N ASP A 146 -2.74 8.43 4.19
CA ASP A 146 -3.16 9.77 4.62
C ASP A 146 -1.97 10.60 5.15
N ASN A 147 -1.19 10.03 6.07
CA ASN A 147 -0.13 10.77 6.76
C ASN A 147 1.15 10.94 5.94
N LYS A 148 1.45 10.05 4.99
CA LYS A 148 2.67 10.14 4.16
C LYS A 148 2.37 10.60 2.74
N THR A 149 1.43 9.97 2.03
CA THR A 149 1.17 10.34 0.63
C THR A 149 0.35 11.62 0.54
N VAL A 150 -0.81 11.69 1.20
CA VAL A 150 -1.68 12.88 1.12
C VAL A 150 -1.02 14.09 1.79
N SER A 151 -0.40 13.91 2.97
CA SER A 151 0.34 14.99 3.64
C SER A 151 1.46 15.54 2.77
N TYR A 152 2.22 14.68 2.07
CA TYR A 152 3.28 15.15 1.16
C TYR A 152 2.75 16.12 0.10
N PHE A 153 1.63 15.81 -0.57
CA PHE A 153 1.08 16.70 -1.59
C PHE A 153 0.54 18.00 -1.00
N SER A 154 -0.07 17.95 0.19
CA SER A 154 -0.52 19.15 0.91
C SER A 154 0.66 20.04 1.34
N GLU A 155 1.70 19.45 1.93
CA GLU A 155 2.89 20.17 2.38
C GLU A 155 3.67 20.78 1.21
N VAL A 156 3.79 20.06 0.09
CA VAL A 156 4.43 20.60 -1.12
C VAL A 156 3.63 21.77 -1.66
N ARG A 157 2.29 21.72 -1.67
CA ARG A 157 1.45 22.85 -2.07
C ARG A 157 1.67 24.07 -1.17
N ASP A 158 1.70 23.87 0.15
CA ASP A 158 1.87 24.96 1.11
C ASP A 158 3.28 25.58 0.98
N ASN A 159 4.31 24.75 0.83
CA ASN A 159 5.68 25.21 0.58
C ASN A 159 5.80 25.96 -0.74
N LEU A 160 5.16 25.47 -1.82
CA LEU A 160 5.12 26.18 -3.10
C LEU A 160 4.45 27.55 -2.96
N THR A 161 3.30 27.61 -2.26
CA THR A 161 2.60 28.89 -2.05
C THR A 161 3.48 29.89 -1.29
N SER A 162 4.19 29.44 -0.26
CA SER A 162 5.14 30.28 0.48
C SER A 162 6.32 30.73 -0.38
N LEU A 163 6.92 29.83 -1.16
CA LEU A 163 8.07 30.15 -2.02
C LEU A 163 7.72 31.11 -3.16
N LEU A 164 6.51 30.98 -3.71
CA LEU A 164 6.06 31.80 -4.84
C LEU A 164 5.54 33.18 -4.40
N THR A 165 5.27 33.40 -3.11
CA THR A 165 4.82 34.70 -2.59
C THR A 165 5.97 35.71 -2.62
N ASP A 166 5.72 36.88 -3.23
CA ASP A 166 6.68 37.97 -3.30
C ASP A 166 6.64 38.80 -2.01
N TYR A 167 7.53 38.47 -1.07
CA TYR A 167 7.73 39.20 0.17
C TYR A 167 8.57 40.48 0.00
N SER A 168 9.08 40.77 -1.19
CA SER A 168 9.76 42.06 -1.45
C SER A 168 8.77 43.23 -1.51
N LYS A 169 7.48 42.94 -1.75
CA LYS A 169 6.40 43.92 -1.81
C LYS A 169 5.65 44.04 -0.49
N ASN A 170 5.09 45.22 -0.22
CA ASN A 170 4.26 45.51 0.96
C ASN A 170 2.88 46.05 0.52
N PRO A 171 1.77 45.30 0.68
CA PRO A 171 1.71 43.94 1.23
C PRO A 171 2.36 42.89 0.30
N PRO A 172 2.73 41.70 0.82
CA PRO A 172 3.23 40.61 0.01
C PRO A 172 2.26 40.23 -1.10
N GLU A 173 2.77 40.00 -2.31
CA GLU A 173 1.95 39.68 -3.47
C GLU A 173 1.95 38.17 -3.75
N VAL A 174 0.76 37.57 -3.81
CA VAL A 174 0.60 36.15 -4.14
C VAL A 174 0.40 36.03 -5.66
N PRO A 175 1.25 35.28 -6.37
CA PRO A 175 1.11 35.15 -7.81
C PRO A 175 -0.10 34.28 -8.18
N ASN A 176 -0.71 34.59 -9.32
CA ASN A 176 -1.83 33.83 -9.87
C ASN A 176 -1.32 32.55 -10.56
N VAL A 177 -0.92 31.56 -9.77
CA VAL A 177 -0.49 30.24 -10.24
C VAL A 177 -1.58 29.22 -9.90
N ASP A 178 -1.99 28.42 -10.88
CA ASP A 178 -3.03 27.41 -10.70
C ASP A 178 -2.49 26.19 -9.95
N MET A 179 -2.85 26.09 -8.66
CA MET A 179 -2.50 24.95 -7.79
C MET A 179 -3.60 23.87 -7.76
N SER A 180 -4.64 23.96 -8.60
CA SER A 180 -5.79 23.05 -8.61
C SER A 180 -5.41 21.57 -8.82
N ALA A 181 -4.28 21.29 -9.45
CA ALA A 181 -3.74 19.93 -9.59
C ALA A 181 -3.48 19.28 -8.22
N PHE A 182 -2.89 20.03 -7.26
CA PHE A 182 -2.68 19.53 -5.89
C PHE A 182 -3.99 19.35 -5.14
N ASP A 183 -4.94 20.25 -5.32
CA ASP A 183 -6.26 20.15 -4.68
C ASP A 183 -7.05 18.96 -5.20
N THR A 184 -6.95 18.68 -6.51
CA THR A 184 -7.57 17.52 -7.14
C THR A 184 -6.95 16.23 -6.62
N VAL A 185 -5.62 16.13 -6.59
CA VAL A 185 -4.91 14.94 -6.04
C VAL A 185 -5.30 14.73 -4.58
N THR A 186 -5.23 15.78 -3.76
CA THR A 186 -5.47 15.71 -2.31
C THR A 186 -6.93 15.36 -2.02
N SER A 187 -7.88 15.99 -2.72
CA SER A 187 -9.31 15.74 -2.53
C SER A 187 -9.75 14.36 -3.02
N GLU A 188 -9.29 13.91 -4.21
CA GLU A 188 -9.61 12.57 -4.71
C GLU A 188 -8.96 11.49 -3.82
N ALA A 189 -7.70 11.66 -3.41
CA ALA A 189 -7.01 10.70 -2.54
C ALA A 189 -7.64 10.63 -1.15
N ARG A 190 -7.86 11.78 -0.49
CA ARG A 190 -8.50 11.84 0.83
C ARG A 190 -9.94 11.35 0.76
N GLY A 191 -10.68 11.70 -0.29
CA GLY A 191 -12.04 11.19 -0.54
C GLY A 191 -12.06 9.66 -0.57
N ASN A 192 -11.21 9.04 -1.39
CA ASN A 192 -11.12 7.58 -1.48
C ASN A 192 -10.69 6.93 -0.15
N ILE A 193 -9.69 7.49 0.54
CA ILE A 193 -9.24 6.98 1.85
C ILE A 193 -10.36 7.06 2.89
N THR A 194 -11.07 8.19 2.96
CA THR A 194 -12.19 8.36 3.89
C THR A 194 -13.31 7.38 3.60
N THR A 195 -13.72 7.22 2.33
CA THR A 195 -14.72 6.21 1.94
C THR A 195 -14.29 4.80 2.33
N ILE A 196 -13.03 4.41 2.10
CA ILE A 196 -12.54 3.09 2.52
C ILE A 196 -12.59 2.95 4.04
N ARG A 197 -12.16 3.97 4.79
CA ARG A 197 -12.13 3.97 6.25
C ARG A 197 -13.53 3.95 6.88
N THR A 198 -14.46 4.78 6.42
CA THR A 198 -15.79 4.91 7.01
C THR A 198 -16.72 3.80 6.55
N ASP A 199 -16.67 3.43 5.27
CA ASP A 199 -17.70 2.58 4.68
C ASP A 199 -17.27 1.12 4.65
N TYR A 200 -15.97 0.83 4.50
CA TYR A 200 -15.48 -0.55 4.38
C TYR A 200 -14.80 -1.05 5.66
N PHE A 201 -13.93 -0.26 6.29
CA PHE A 201 -13.17 -0.71 7.48
C PHE A 201 -14.01 -1.00 8.71
N LYS A 202 -15.16 -0.35 8.86
CA LYS A 202 -16.14 -0.72 9.89
C LYS A 202 -16.49 -2.22 9.83
N TYR A 203 -16.57 -2.79 8.63
CA TYR A 203 -16.85 -4.20 8.44
C TYR A 203 -15.64 -5.09 8.72
N PHE A 204 -14.40 -4.59 8.60
CA PHE A 204 -13.19 -5.36 8.88
C PHE A 204 -13.04 -5.68 10.38
N HIS A 205 -13.26 -4.71 11.27
CA HIS A 205 -13.26 -4.99 12.72
C HIS A 205 -14.40 -5.90 13.16
N ILE A 206 -15.59 -5.73 12.56
CA ILE A 206 -16.70 -6.65 12.82
C ILE A 206 -16.36 -8.05 12.32
N ALA A 207 -15.75 -8.16 11.12
CA ALA A 207 -15.32 -9.43 10.56
C ALA A 207 -14.27 -10.11 11.43
N GLU A 208 -13.31 -9.38 12.00
CA GLU A 208 -12.32 -9.92 12.94
C GLU A 208 -12.99 -10.60 14.16
N ILE A 209 -13.91 -9.88 14.82
CA ILE A 209 -14.66 -10.43 15.96
C ILE A 209 -15.43 -11.68 15.53
N VAL A 210 -16.12 -11.62 14.40
CA VAL A 210 -16.89 -12.75 13.87
C VAL A 210 -15.99 -13.94 13.57
N VAL A 211 -14.82 -13.74 12.95
CA VAL A 211 -13.87 -14.81 12.62
C VAL A 211 -13.29 -15.46 13.88
N CYS A 212 -12.98 -14.67 14.91
CA CYS A 212 -12.56 -15.17 16.21
C CYS A 212 -13.65 -16.03 16.87
N CYS A 213 -14.91 -15.56 16.87
CA CYS A 213 -16.05 -16.32 17.38
C CYS A 213 -16.28 -17.61 16.59
N VAL A 214 -16.24 -17.55 15.26
CA VAL A 214 -16.43 -18.69 14.36
C VAL A 214 -15.33 -19.74 14.54
N GLY A 215 -14.07 -19.32 14.71
CA GLY A 215 -12.96 -20.21 15.05
C GLY A 215 -13.18 -20.94 16.38
N GLY A 216 -13.56 -20.21 17.43
CA GLY A 216 -13.86 -20.77 18.75
C GLY A 216 -15.05 -21.74 18.75
N VAL A 217 -16.14 -21.37 18.06
CA VAL A 217 -17.31 -22.25 17.86
C VAL A 217 -16.91 -23.52 17.10
N GLY A 218 -16.03 -23.42 16.10
CA GLY A 218 -15.53 -24.58 15.37
C GLY A 218 -14.81 -25.60 16.27
N VAL A 219 -13.96 -25.12 17.18
CA VAL A 219 -13.31 -25.98 18.19
C VAL A 219 -14.34 -26.61 19.12
N ALA A 220 -15.28 -25.82 19.66
CA ALA A 220 -16.33 -26.33 20.54
C ALA A 220 -17.20 -27.39 19.87
N LEU A 221 -17.56 -27.18 18.59
CA LEU A 221 -18.26 -28.17 17.79
C LEU A 221 -17.42 -29.44 17.64
N MET A 222 -16.15 -29.36 17.23
CA MET A 222 -15.30 -30.56 17.10
C MET A 222 -15.10 -31.31 18.43
N LEU A 223 -15.00 -30.61 19.56
CA LEU A 223 -14.96 -31.24 20.89
C LEU A 223 -16.26 -31.99 21.23
N SER A 224 -17.41 -31.55 20.70
CA SER A 224 -18.65 -32.30 20.89
C SER A 224 -18.58 -33.72 20.28
N ILE A 225 -17.77 -33.97 19.25
CA ILE A 225 -17.56 -35.32 18.70
C ILE A 225 -16.99 -36.26 19.78
N LEU A 226 -16.07 -35.78 20.61
CA LEU A 226 -15.54 -36.56 21.75
C LEU A 226 -16.65 -36.90 22.75
N PHE A 227 -17.54 -35.95 23.04
CA PHE A 227 -18.71 -36.20 23.88
C PHE A 227 -19.59 -37.30 23.27
N PHE A 228 -19.97 -37.20 21.99
CA PHE A 228 -20.77 -38.24 21.32
C PHE A 228 -20.07 -39.61 21.29
N ALA A 229 -18.74 -39.63 21.12
CA ALA A 229 -17.93 -40.83 21.13
C ALA A 229 -17.86 -41.49 22.52
N CYS A 230 -17.64 -40.70 23.58
CA CYS A 230 -17.55 -41.19 24.96
C CYS A 230 -18.91 -41.73 25.47
N TYR A 231 -20.00 -40.99 25.24
CA TYR A 231 -21.34 -41.40 25.69
C TYR A 231 -22.04 -42.38 24.73
N ARG A 232 -21.35 -42.77 23.64
CA ARG A 232 -21.80 -43.73 22.62
C ARG A 232 -23.23 -43.43 22.15
N CYS A 233 -23.47 -42.16 21.86
CA CYS A 233 -24.79 -41.66 21.51
C CYS A 233 -25.17 -42.09 20.08
N THR A 234 -26.39 -42.61 19.90
CA THR A 234 -26.91 -43.05 18.61
C THR A 234 -28.30 -42.49 18.32
N GLY A 235 -28.73 -42.58 17.05
CA GLY A 235 -30.08 -42.16 16.63
C GLY A 235 -30.19 -40.69 16.20
N ARG A 236 -31.33 -40.07 16.51
CA ARG A 236 -31.74 -38.74 15.97
C ARG A 236 -30.82 -37.59 16.38
N CYS A 237 -30.21 -37.64 17.57
CA CYS A 237 -29.32 -36.57 18.06
C CYS A 237 -28.07 -36.41 17.18
N VAL A 238 -27.53 -37.50 16.63
CA VAL A 238 -26.35 -37.47 15.76
C VAL A 238 -26.67 -36.86 14.38
N LEU A 239 -27.89 -37.09 13.88
CA LEU A 239 -28.37 -36.49 12.63
C LEU A 239 -28.58 -34.98 12.77
N LEU A 240 -29.21 -34.55 13.87
CA LEU A 240 -29.40 -33.14 14.21
C LEU A 240 -28.07 -32.40 14.32
N TRP A 241 -27.08 -33.01 14.98
CA TRP A 241 -25.74 -32.42 15.06
C TRP A 241 -25.04 -32.35 13.71
N SER A 242 -25.15 -33.40 12.88
CA SER A 242 -24.57 -33.42 11.52
C SER A 242 -25.08 -32.29 10.63
N PHE A 243 -26.32 -31.81 10.85
CA PHE A 243 -26.86 -30.63 10.16
C PHE A 243 -26.11 -29.34 10.53
N PHE A 244 -25.73 -29.16 11.81
CA PHE A 244 -24.89 -28.04 12.21
C PHE A 244 -23.50 -28.11 11.56
N TYR A 245 -22.84 -29.27 11.54
CA TYR A 245 -21.55 -29.43 10.83
C TYR A 245 -21.69 -29.10 9.34
N TYR A 246 -22.81 -29.47 8.70
CA TYR A 246 -23.07 -29.15 7.30
C TYR A 246 -23.17 -27.63 7.07
N PHE A 247 -23.93 -26.92 7.90
CA PHE A 247 -24.08 -25.47 7.78
C PHE A 247 -22.73 -24.74 7.93
N PHE A 248 -21.92 -25.14 8.93
CA PHE A 248 -20.59 -24.58 9.11
C PHE A 248 -19.62 -24.98 7.98
N ALA A 249 -19.70 -26.22 7.47
CA ALA A 249 -18.92 -26.62 6.29
C ALA A 249 -19.22 -25.73 5.08
N LEU A 250 -20.49 -25.39 4.85
CA LEU A 250 -20.91 -24.52 3.75
C LEU A 250 -20.34 -23.10 3.92
N ILE A 251 -20.47 -22.52 5.11
CA ILE A 251 -19.93 -21.18 5.40
C ILE A 251 -18.42 -21.15 5.18
N PHE A 252 -17.69 -22.12 5.74
CA PHE A 252 -16.24 -22.21 5.60
C PHE A 252 -15.82 -22.41 4.14
N ALA A 253 -16.56 -23.22 3.38
CA ALA A 253 -16.26 -23.43 1.96
C ALA A 253 -16.48 -22.16 1.12
N ILE A 254 -17.54 -21.37 1.40
CA ILE A 254 -17.78 -20.08 0.73
C ILE A 254 -16.66 -19.09 1.09
N LEU A 255 -16.32 -18.96 2.37
CA LEU A 255 -15.27 -18.06 2.82
C LEU A 255 -13.90 -18.45 2.26
N ALA A 256 -13.63 -19.76 2.10
CA ALA A 256 -12.43 -20.24 1.43
C ALA A 256 -12.35 -19.74 -0.02
N VAL A 257 -13.47 -19.75 -0.77
CA VAL A 257 -13.52 -19.18 -2.13
C VAL A 257 -13.24 -17.68 -2.12
N VAL A 258 -13.88 -16.93 -1.21
CA VAL A 258 -13.67 -15.48 -1.11
C VAL A 258 -12.21 -15.15 -0.80
N PHE A 259 -11.63 -15.75 0.24
CA PHE A 259 -10.25 -15.47 0.63
C PHE A 259 -9.23 -15.99 -0.38
N THR A 260 -9.53 -17.04 -1.16
CA THR A 260 -8.65 -17.46 -2.27
C THR A 260 -8.64 -16.45 -3.42
N LEU A 261 -9.75 -15.76 -3.69
CA LEU A 261 -9.77 -14.61 -4.60
C LEU A 261 -8.96 -13.43 -4.02
N CYS A 262 -9.07 -13.17 -2.71
CA CYS A 262 -8.24 -12.15 -2.05
C CYS A 262 -6.74 -12.49 -2.11
N ILE A 263 -6.35 -13.76 -1.94
CA ILE A 263 -4.96 -14.22 -2.11
C ILE A 263 -4.47 -13.90 -3.52
N TYR A 264 -5.28 -14.19 -4.55
CA TYR A 264 -4.93 -13.86 -5.92
C TYR A 264 -4.74 -12.35 -6.11
N ALA A 265 -5.70 -11.54 -5.66
CA ALA A 265 -5.65 -10.09 -5.80
C ALA A 265 -4.46 -9.45 -5.08
N THR A 266 -4.20 -9.85 -3.83
CA THR A 266 -3.06 -9.34 -3.05
C THR A 266 -1.72 -9.79 -3.61
N THR A 267 -1.61 -11.04 -4.06
CA THR A 267 -0.38 -11.52 -4.72
C THR A 267 -0.09 -10.74 -5.99
N ALA A 268 -1.12 -10.56 -6.83
CA ALA A 268 -1.04 -9.79 -8.06
C ALA A 268 -0.63 -8.33 -7.79
N ALA A 269 -1.29 -7.67 -6.83
CA ALA A 269 -0.98 -6.30 -6.44
C ALA A 269 0.48 -6.14 -5.96
N CYS A 270 0.97 -7.01 -5.07
CA CYS A 270 2.38 -6.94 -4.62
C CYS A 270 3.37 -7.20 -5.76
N GLY A 271 3.00 -8.03 -6.75
CA GLY A 271 3.79 -8.21 -7.96
C GLY A 271 3.85 -6.96 -8.83
N GLU A 272 2.72 -6.27 -9.03
CA GLU A 272 2.67 -5.01 -9.78
C GLU A 272 3.50 -3.89 -9.13
N ILE A 273 3.49 -3.82 -7.79
CA ILE A 273 4.35 -2.91 -7.02
C ILE A 273 5.83 -3.15 -7.33
N THR A 274 6.24 -4.42 -7.38
CA THR A 274 7.63 -4.78 -7.68
C THR A 274 8.03 -4.39 -9.10
N LEU A 275 7.14 -4.60 -10.07
CA LEU A 275 7.36 -4.18 -11.46
C LEU A 275 7.46 -2.66 -11.60
N GLN A 276 6.63 -1.92 -10.86
CA GLN A 276 6.66 -0.46 -10.85
C GLN A 276 8.01 0.08 -10.39
N TYR A 277 8.60 -0.49 -9.33
CA TYR A 277 9.93 -0.11 -8.86
C TYR A 277 11.03 -0.42 -9.88
N LYS A 278 10.90 -1.52 -10.62
CA LYS A 278 11.84 -1.89 -11.69
C LYS A 278 11.59 -1.18 -13.02
N ARG A 279 10.50 -0.39 -13.12
CA ARG A 279 10.01 0.20 -14.38
C ARG A 279 9.74 -0.85 -15.47
N GLU A 280 9.35 -2.05 -15.05
CA GLU A 280 9.04 -3.16 -15.94
C GLU A 280 7.56 -3.10 -16.40
N PRO A 281 7.25 -3.64 -17.59
CA PRO A 281 5.89 -3.65 -18.11
C PRO A 281 4.92 -4.40 -17.19
N GLY A 282 3.85 -3.72 -16.77
CA GLY A 282 2.83 -4.21 -15.85
C GLY A 282 1.63 -3.26 -15.81
N LEU A 283 0.62 -3.57 -14.99
CA LEU A 283 -0.59 -2.75 -14.84
C LEU A 283 -0.26 -1.28 -14.49
N PHE A 284 0.68 -1.06 -13.57
CA PHE A 284 1.02 0.31 -13.15
C PHE A 284 1.73 1.08 -14.27
N GLN A 285 2.73 0.50 -14.93
CA GLN A 285 3.45 1.17 -16.00
C GLN A 285 2.62 1.34 -17.29
N TRP A 286 1.78 0.38 -17.65
CA TRP A 286 1.09 0.38 -18.96
C TRP A 286 -0.31 0.96 -18.94
N TYR A 287 -0.90 1.15 -17.76
CA TYR A 287 -2.23 1.74 -17.62
C TYR A 287 -2.21 2.92 -16.64
N LEU A 288 -1.72 2.70 -15.41
CA LEU A 288 -1.82 3.73 -14.36
C LEU A 288 -0.95 4.96 -14.64
N VAL A 289 0.28 4.79 -15.15
CA VAL A 289 1.17 5.90 -15.53
C VAL A 289 0.54 6.75 -16.65
N PRO A 290 0.13 6.20 -17.81
CA PRO A 290 -0.57 6.97 -18.84
C PRO A 290 -1.87 7.62 -18.35
N TRP A 291 -2.63 6.95 -17.49
CA TRP A 291 -3.85 7.51 -16.90
C TRP A 291 -3.53 8.71 -16.01
N CYS A 292 -2.48 8.61 -15.18
CA CYS A 292 -1.99 9.67 -14.33
C CYS A 292 -1.52 10.88 -15.16
N ASP A 293 -0.79 10.64 -16.26
CA ASP A 293 -0.35 11.70 -17.19
C ASP A 293 -1.56 12.44 -17.83
N LYS A 294 -2.65 11.72 -18.13
CA LYS A 294 -3.89 12.29 -18.71
C LYS A 294 -4.72 13.05 -17.67
N LYS A 295 -4.71 12.58 -16.41
CA LYS A 295 -5.57 13.09 -15.33
C LYS A 295 -4.94 14.26 -14.57
N PHE A 296 -3.63 14.22 -14.31
CA PHE A 296 -2.91 15.23 -13.54
C PHE A 296 -1.93 16.00 -14.41
N ASN A 297 -2.27 17.25 -14.76
CA ASN A 297 -1.43 18.08 -15.62
C ASN A 297 -0.49 18.98 -14.81
N PHE A 298 0.62 18.42 -14.31
CA PHE A 298 1.70 19.20 -13.69
C PHE A 298 2.57 19.95 -14.71
N ARG A 299 2.40 19.72 -16.03
CA ARG A 299 3.16 20.43 -17.07
C ARG A 299 2.75 21.88 -17.19
N GLU A 300 1.44 22.16 -17.10
CA GLU A 300 0.91 23.51 -17.11
C GLU A 300 1.42 24.31 -15.91
N LEU A 301 1.37 23.71 -14.70
CA LEU A 301 1.93 24.31 -13.50
C LEU A 301 3.43 24.64 -13.67
N ARG A 302 4.23 23.71 -14.24
CA ARG A 302 5.64 23.97 -14.51
C ARG A 302 5.82 25.15 -15.48
N ALA A 303 5.01 25.24 -16.52
CA ALA A 303 5.10 26.34 -17.50
C ALA A 303 4.81 27.69 -16.83
N GLN A 304 3.80 27.76 -15.97
CA GLN A 304 3.46 28.96 -15.20
C GLN A 304 4.59 29.36 -14.25
N VAL A 305 5.16 28.41 -13.49
CA VAL A 305 6.25 28.70 -12.56
C VAL A 305 7.55 29.07 -13.29
N SER A 306 7.83 28.47 -14.44
CA SER A 306 8.99 28.84 -15.28
C SER A 306 8.83 30.25 -15.87
N SER A 307 7.63 30.64 -16.29
CA SER A 307 7.34 32.02 -16.68
C SER A 307 7.54 32.99 -15.52
N LEU A 308 7.12 32.59 -14.32
CA LEU A 308 7.29 33.41 -13.12
C LEU A 308 8.76 33.55 -12.72
N GLU A 309 9.58 32.52 -12.90
CA GLU A 309 11.04 32.59 -12.70
C GLU A 309 11.66 33.64 -13.62
N THR A 310 11.24 33.67 -14.89
CA THR A 310 11.71 34.69 -15.85
C THR A 310 11.31 36.09 -15.41
N THR A 311 10.06 36.28 -14.95
CA THR A 311 9.57 37.56 -14.44
C THR A 311 10.31 37.99 -13.16
N ALA A 312 10.56 37.05 -12.24
CA ALA A 312 11.30 37.30 -11.01
C ALA A 312 12.77 37.66 -11.30
N ALA A 313 13.40 36.98 -12.27
CA ALA A 313 14.75 37.28 -12.71
C ALA A 313 14.85 38.67 -13.34
N HIS A 314 13.90 39.02 -14.22
CA HIS A 314 13.81 40.36 -14.80
C HIS A 314 13.64 41.43 -13.72
N SER A 315 12.70 41.23 -12.79
CA SER A 315 12.42 42.15 -11.67
C SER A 315 13.67 42.34 -10.78
N ALA A 316 14.40 41.27 -10.48
CA ALA A 316 15.63 41.35 -9.70
C ALA A 316 16.71 42.19 -10.41
N CYS A 317 16.87 42.03 -11.73
CA CYS A 317 17.83 42.83 -12.48
C CYS A 317 17.37 44.27 -12.71
N GLU A 318 16.06 44.52 -12.84
CA GLU A 318 15.50 45.88 -12.82
C GLU A 318 15.79 46.59 -11.49
N GLN A 319 15.68 45.85 -10.37
CA GLN A 319 16.02 46.36 -9.05
C GLN A 319 17.51 46.68 -8.92
N VAL A 320 18.40 45.85 -9.50
CA VAL A 320 19.84 46.14 -9.58
C VAL A 320 20.09 47.42 -10.38
N LEU A 321 19.50 47.53 -11.58
CA LEU A 321 19.65 48.68 -12.49
C LEU A 321 19.09 50.00 -11.90
N THR A 322 18.18 49.92 -10.93
CA THR A 322 17.68 51.10 -10.21
C THR A 322 18.76 51.77 -9.36
N TYR A 323 19.76 51.00 -8.91
CA TYR A 323 20.81 51.48 -8.00
C TYR A 323 22.23 51.34 -8.55
N CYS A 324 22.39 50.88 -9.78
CA CYS A 324 23.68 50.72 -10.40
C CYS A 324 23.76 51.45 -11.75
N ASP A 325 24.98 51.82 -12.14
CA ASP A 325 25.30 52.18 -13.51
C ASP A 325 26.65 51.58 -13.94
N ASN A 326 27.00 51.72 -15.21
CA ASN A 326 28.25 51.19 -15.76
C ASN A 326 29.43 52.18 -15.64
N ILE A 327 29.30 53.23 -14.81
CA ILE A 327 30.30 54.29 -14.67
C ILE A 327 30.86 54.25 -13.24
N ASP A 328 32.15 53.94 -13.09
CA ASP A 328 32.84 53.94 -11.78
C ASP A 328 33.19 55.36 -11.28
N GLU A 329 32.33 56.33 -11.57
CA GLU A 329 32.38 57.68 -11.03
C GLU A 329 31.07 57.94 -10.29
N TYR A 330 31.12 58.62 -9.14
CA TYR A 330 29.92 58.98 -8.40
C TYR A 330 29.25 60.18 -9.09
N PRO A 331 28.08 60.01 -9.72
CA PRO A 331 27.51 61.05 -10.57
C PRO A 331 26.96 62.19 -9.71
N SER A 332 27.35 63.42 -10.04
CA SER A 332 26.83 64.65 -9.41
C SER A 332 25.36 64.97 -9.76
N GLY A 333 24.62 64.05 -10.41
CA GLY A 333 23.25 64.28 -10.90
C GLY A 333 22.33 63.06 -10.95
N ASN A 334 22.78 61.87 -10.54
CA ASN A 334 21.94 60.67 -10.40
C ASN A 334 22.12 60.08 -9.00
N GLU A 335 21.41 60.66 -8.04
CA GLU A 335 21.63 60.50 -6.59
C GLU A 335 21.39 59.07 -6.06
N ASN A 336 20.91 58.14 -6.88
CA ASN A 336 20.54 56.78 -6.44
C ASN A 336 21.47 55.66 -6.96
N HIS A 337 22.46 55.97 -7.82
CA HIS A 337 23.34 54.96 -8.44
C HIS A 337 24.66 54.78 -7.68
N PHE A 338 24.60 54.02 -6.59
CA PHE A 338 25.71 53.80 -5.68
C PHE A 338 26.59 52.59 -6.05
N PHE A 339 26.11 51.71 -6.93
CA PHE A 339 26.80 50.48 -7.33
C PHE A 339 27.30 50.57 -8.77
N LEU A 340 28.39 49.87 -9.07
CA LEU A 340 28.81 49.56 -10.43
C LEU A 340 28.11 48.28 -10.88
N CYS A 341 27.36 48.31 -11.99
CA CYS A 341 26.60 47.16 -12.45
C CYS A 341 27.51 45.98 -12.82
N GLY A 342 27.26 44.83 -12.21
CA GLY A 342 27.95 43.59 -12.53
C GLY A 342 27.70 43.14 -13.96
N LYS A 343 28.71 42.54 -14.60
CA LYS A 343 28.68 42.06 -16.00
C LYS A 343 28.35 43.14 -17.06
N GLY A 344 28.33 44.41 -16.68
CA GLY A 344 28.02 45.50 -17.60
C GLY A 344 26.57 45.53 -18.07
N ILE A 345 25.65 44.94 -17.29
CA ILE A 345 24.22 44.88 -17.65
C ILE A 345 23.68 46.28 -17.91
N SER A 346 22.87 46.42 -18.96
CA SER A 346 22.28 47.70 -19.38
C SER A 346 20.75 47.65 -19.43
N ALA A 347 20.17 46.46 -19.55
CA ALA A 347 18.73 46.24 -19.57
C ALA A 347 18.35 45.01 -18.73
N ALA A 348 17.23 45.09 -18.03
CA ALA A 348 16.70 44.00 -17.20
C ALA A 348 16.37 42.73 -18.03
N SER A 349 16.10 42.88 -19.33
CA SER A 349 15.83 41.78 -20.26
C SER A 349 17.04 40.87 -20.55
N GLU A 350 18.23 41.29 -20.13
CA GLU A 350 19.45 40.47 -20.17
C GLU A 350 19.42 39.34 -19.12
N CYS A 351 18.61 39.47 -18.06
CA CYS A 351 18.42 38.43 -17.05
C CYS A 351 17.17 37.60 -17.34
N LYS A 352 17.37 36.36 -17.80
CA LYS A 352 16.26 35.44 -18.10
C LYS A 352 16.11 34.32 -17.08
N THR A 353 17.20 34.01 -16.37
CA THR A 353 17.29 32.90 -15.43
C THR A 353 17.86 33.37 -14.10
N LEU A 354 17.69 32.55 -13.05
CA LEU A 354 18.34 32.81 -11.76
C LEU A 354 19.87 32.87 -11.89
N ASP A 355 20.48 32.05 -12.76
CA ASP A 355 21.92 32.05 -12.98
C ASP A 355 22.43 33.40 -13.52
N ASP A 356 21.67 34.04 -14.41
CA ASP A 356 21.98 35.38 -14.91
C ASP A 356 21.95 36.41 -13.77
N VAL A 357 20.92 36.35 -12.93
CA VAL A 357 20.76 37.24 -11.77
C VAL A 357 21.91 37.06 -10.79
N ILE A 358 22.26 35.82 -10.45
CA ILE A 358 23.36 35.52 -9.54
C ILE A 358 24.67 36.03 -10.13
N ALA A 359 24.93 35.83 -11.43
CA ALA A 359 26.13 36.31 -12.09
C ALA A 359 26.25 37.83 -12.08
N VAL A 360 25.14 38.55 -12.28
CA VAL A 360 25.07 40.02 -12.19
C VAL A 360 25.33 40.45 -10.75
N VAL A 361 24.55 39.96 -9.79
CA VAL A 361 24.58 40.40 -8.38
C VAL A 361 25.92 40.12 -7.71
N THR A 362 26.55 38.99 -8.00
CA THR A 362 27.89 38.65 -7.48
C THR A 362 28.99 39.52 -8.10
N SER A 363 28.77 40.06 -9.30
CA SER A 363 29.70 40.97 -9.97
C SER A 363 29.42 42.45 -9.67
N THR A 364 28.24 42.77 -9.13
CA THR A 364 27.84 44.13 -8.74
C THR A 364 28.46 44.50 -7.39
N HIS A 365 29.15 45.63 -7.34
CA HIS A 365 29.85 46.12 -6.16
C HIS A 365 29.69 47.63 -5.99
N ALA A 366 29.90 48.13 -4.78
CA ALA A 366 29.84 49.56 -4.51
C ALA A 366 30.95 50.31 -5.29
N LYS A 367 30.63 51.49 -5.81
CA LYS A 367 31.60 52.32 -6.55
C LYS A 367 32.84 52.60 -5.70
N SER A 368 34.01 52.66 -6.33
CA SER A 368 35.32 52.68 -5.66
C SER A 368 35.47 53.76 -4.58
N ILE A 369 34.90 54.95 -4.79
CA ILE A 369 34.93 56.07 -3.82
C ILE A 369 34.12 55.80 -2.54
N LEU A 370 33.12 54.93 -2.60
CA LEU A 370 32.22 54.59 -1.49
C LEU A 370 32.70 53.41 -0.66
N VAL A 371 33.59 52.56 -1.22
CA VAL A 371 34.05 51.32 -0.58
C VAL A 371 34.70 51.60 0.79
N ASN A 372 35.65 52.53 0.85
CA ASN A 372 36.36 52.88 2.09
C ASN A 372 35.50 53.59 3.14
N THR A 373 34.46 54.30 2.70
CA THR A 373 33.65 55.15 3.56
C THR A 373 32.43 54.42 4.10
N MET A 374 31.90 53.45 3.36
CA MET A 374 30.61 52.82 3.69
C MET A 374 30.68 51.32 3.93
N CYS A 375 31.74 50.62 3.53
CA CYS A 375 31.96 49.19 3.82
C CYS A 375 32.90 49.00 5.04
N VAL A 376 32.55 49.65 6.16
CA VAL A 376 33.49 50.02 7.25
C VAL A 376 33.96 48.84 8.15
N ASN A 377 33.35 47.66 8.03
CA ASN A 377 33.62 46.51 8.91
C ASN A 377 34.52 45.41 8.28
N GLN A 378 35.47 45.78 7.41
CA GLN A 378 36.47 44.82 6.90
C GLN A 378 37.72 44.82 7.81
N GLU A 379 37.77 43.92 8.78
CA GLU A 379 39.01 43.68 9.57
C GLU A 379 40.02 42.89 8.72
N GLY A 380 41.26 43.40 8.60
CA GLY A 380 42.42 42.61 8.19
C GLY A 380 42.91 42.73 6.73
N MET A 381 42.47 43.70 5.93
CA MET A 381 42.87 43.80 4.52
C MET A 381 43.75 45.02 4.19
N VAL A 382 44.79 44.77 3.38
CA VAL A 382 45.84 45.73 2.96
C VAL A 382 45.51 46.40 1.61
N TYR A 383 44.56 45.85 0.86
CA TYR A 383 44.05 46.39 -0.40
C TYR A 383 42.52 46.34 -0.40
N LEU A 384 41.87 47.36 -0.98
CA LEU A 384 40.41 47.42 -1.10
C LEU A 384 39.92 46.27 -1.98
N GLU A 385 39.22 45.30 -1.39
CA GLU A 385 38.37 44.39 -2.16
C GLU A 385 37.07 45.10 -2.55
N ASP A 386 36.55 44.78 -3.73
CA ASP A 386 35.26 45.28 -4.21
C ASP A 386 34.15 44.91 -3.21
N CYS A 387 33.48 45.90 -2.60
CA CYS A 387 32.39 45.64 -1.64
C CYS A 387 31.12 45.22 -2.41
N THR A 388 30.95 43.91 -2.62
CA THR A 388 29.80 43.33 -3.34
C THR A 388 28.48 43.60 -2.63
N ILE A 389 27.35 43.47 -3.34
CA ILE A 389 26.01 43.58 -2.73
C ILE A 389 25.88 42.67 -1.49
N SER A 390 26.36 41.42 -1.60
CA SER A 390 26.24 40.42 -0.52
C SER A 390 27.01 40.80 0.75
N GLU A 391 28.14 41.48 0.59
CA GLU A 391 28.93 42.03 1.70
C GLU A 391 28.25 43.28 2.25
N CYS A 392 27.73 44.12 1.36
CA CYS A 392 27.12 45.38 1.74
C CYS A 392 25.87 45.21 2.60
N VAL A 393 25.02 44.21 2.30
CA VAL A 393 23.88 43.84 3.17
C VAL A 393 24.31 43.61 4.62
N LYS A 394 25.48 42.99 4.83
CA LYS A 394 26.00 42.61 6.15
C LYS A 394 26.78 43.73 6.82
N ARG A 395 27.57 44.48 6.03
CA ARG A 395 28.66 45.33 6.54
C ARG A 395 28.49 46.81 6.23
N CYS A 396 27.62 47.19 5.29
CA CYS A 396 27.40 48.60 4.99
C CYS A 396 26.57 49.31 6.07
N VAL A 397 26.68 50.63 6.08
CA VAL A 397 25.90 51.55 6.91
C VAL A 397 25.15 52.55 6.03
N ASP A 398 23.98 53.00 6.49
CA ASP A 398 23.24 54.09 5.87
C ASP A 398 23.61 55.41 6.56
N TYR A 399 23.97 56.44 5.79
CA TYR A 399 24.18 57.80 6.31
C TYR A 399 22.93 58.66 6.08
N GLN A 400 22.60 59.50 7.06
CA GLN A 400 21.49 60.44 6.95
C GLN A 400 21.90 61.79 6.34
N HIS A 401 23.15 62.23 6.56
CA HIS A 401 23.66 63.53 6.14
C HIS A 401 25.12 63.43 5.68
N PRO A 402 25.41 63.42 4.36
CA PRO A 402 24.45 63.38 3.24
C PRO A 402 23.65 62.06 3.23
N PRO A 403 22.43 62.03 2.64
CA PRO A 403 21.61 60.82 2.57
C PRO A 403 22.26 59.81 1.63
N LEU A 404 22.79 58.73 2.19
CA LEU A 404 23.46 57.65 1.46
C LEU A 404 22.90 56.30 1.94
N PRO A 405 21.79 55.81 1.35
CA PRO A 405 21.09 54.60 1.80
C PRO A 405 21.72 53.31 1.25
N LEU A 406 23.05 53.19 1.27
CA LEU A 406 23.77 52.10 0.59
C LEU A 406 23.35 50.71 1.11
N LYS A 407 23.21 50.55 2.43
CA LYS A 407 22.75 49.30 3.04
C LYS A 407 21.30 49.03 2.68
N SER A 408 20.44 50.04 2.79
CA SER A 408 19.02 49.91 2.44
C SER A 408 18.82 49.48 0.99
N HIS A 409 19.60 50.02 0.05
CA HIS A 409 19.57 49.62 -1.36
C HIS A 409 20.11 48.21 -1.58
N ALA A 410 21.21 47.83 -0.92
CA ALA A 410 21.72 46.47 -0.98
C ALA A 410 20.71 45.45 -0.44
N VAL A 411 20.01 45.78 0.65
CA VAL A 411 18.92 44.96 1.22
C VAL A 411 17.75 44.84 0.23
N SER A 412 17.37 45.95 -0.41
CA SER A 412 16.30 45.94 -1.43
C SER A 412 16.64 45.00 -2.59
N ILE A 413 17.86 45.09 -3.14
CA ILE A 413 18.31 44.18 -4.20
C ILE A 413 18.32 42.74 -3.69
N SER A 414 18.89 42.50 -2.50
CA SER A 414 18.96 41.17 -1.91
C SER A 414 17.58 40.53 -1.71
N ASN A 415 16.54 41.31 -1.40
CA ASN A 415 15.17 40.82 -1.26
C ASN A 415 14.60 40.36 -2.61
N SER A 416 14.82 41.12 -3.69
CA SER A 416 14.38 40.72 -5.04
C SER A 416 15.12 39.48 -5.55
N VAL A 417 16.42 39.36 -5.25
CA VAL A 417 17.22 38.16 -5.57
C VAL A 417 16.76 36.95 -4.76
N ALA A 418 16.42 37.14 -3.48
CA ALA A 418 15.85 36.08 -2.65
C ALA A 418 14.52 35.60 -3.21
N TYR A 419 13.67 36.49 -3.71
CA TYR A 419 12.43 36.10 -4.38
C TYR A 419 12.70 35.24 -5.64
N ALA A 420 13.60 35.67 -6.53
CA ALA A 420 13.98 34.87 -7.70
C ALA A 420 14.54 33.47 -7.30
N THR A 421 15.32 33.42 -6.22
CA THR A 421 15.85 32.17 -5.65
C THR A 421 14.73 31.25 -5.15
N ASN A 422 13.72 31.80 -4.47
CA ASN A 422 12.57 31.03 -3.98
C ASN A 422 11.73 30.46 -5.13
N VAL A 423 11.51 31.24 -6.20
CA VAL A 423 10.78 30.77 -7.39
C VAL A 423 11.53 29.64 -8.10
N SER A 424 12.85 29.75 -8.26
CA SER A 424 13.66 28.67 -8.82
C SER A 424 13.65 27.41 -7.93
N THR A 425 13.68 27.60 -6.60
CA THR A 425 13.52 26.51 -5.63
C THR A 425 12.14 25.84 -5.78
N ALA A 426 11.07 26.61 -5.96
CA ALA A 426 9.72 26.08 -6.23
C ALA A 426 9.68 25.21 -7.50
N LEU A 427 10.40 25.62 -8.55
CA LEU A 427 10.51 24.83 -9.79
C LEU A 427 11.18 23.46 -9.56
N SER A 428 12.11 23.37 -8.61
CA SER A 428 12.75 22.09 -8.22
C SER A 428 11.79 21.13 -7.52
N TYR A 429 10.82 21.64 -6.75
CA TYR A 429 9.76 20.82 -6.13
C TYR A 429 8.76 20.28 -7.16
N ILE A 430 8.48 21.05 -8.22
CA ILE A 430 7.53 20.65 -9.28
C ILE A 430 8.17 19.65 -10.25
N HIS A 431 9.49 19.73 -10.47
CA HIS A 431 10.15 18.93 -11.49
C HIS A 431 9.90 17.40 -11.37
N PRO A 432 10.01 16.77 -10.18
CA PRO A 432 9.67 15.36 -10.01
C PRO A 432 8.20 15.03 -10.31
N LEU A 433 7.28 15.96 -10.03
CA LEU A 433 5.83 15.75 -10.18
C LEU A 433 5.36 15.71 -11.64
N ILE A 434 6.18 16.17 -12.57
CA ILE A 434 5.93 16.04 -14.02
C ILE A 434 5.96 14.57 -14.44
N GLN A 435 6.70 13.74 -13.71
CA GLN A 435 6.77 12.32 -13.98
C GLN A 435 5.70 11.60 -13.15
N SER A 436 4.64 11.13 -13.81
CA SER A 436 3.61 10.30 -13.15
C SER A 436 4.16 9.08 -12.42
N ASN A 437 5.31 8.58 -12.86
CA ASN A 437 6.07 7.55 -12.14
C ASN A 437 6.41 7.94 -10.70
N PHE A 438 6.81 9.19 -10.44
CA PHE A 438 7.13 9.66 -9.10
C PHE A 438 5.89 9.70 -8.20
N ILE A 439 4.76 10.17 -8.74
CA ILE A 439 3.48 10.23 -8.04
C ILE A 439 3.04 8.82 -7.64
N ILE A 440 3.10 7.88 -8.58
CA ILE A 440 2.73 6.48 -8.35
C ILE A 440 3.70 5.82 -7.37
N ASP A 441 5.00 6.08 -7.45
CA ASP A 441 5.98 5.54 -6.50
C ASP A 441 5.74 6.04 -5.08
N LYS A 442 5.37 7.31 -4.92
CA LYS A 442 4.97 7.85 -3.61
C LYS A 442 3.73 7.16 -3.07
N ALA A 443 2.73 6.92 -3.91
CA ALA A 443 1.53 6.18 -3.51
C ALA A 443 1.81 4.69 -3.23
N VAL A 444 2.71 4.05 -3.97
CA VAL A 444 3.06 2.64 -3.81
C VAL A 444 3.98 2.43 -2.60
N SER A 445 4.81 3.41 -2.25
CA SER A 445 5.71 3.35 -1.09
C SER A 445 4.99 3.27 0.26
N THR A 446 3.69 3.59 0.32
CA THR A 446 2.88 3.36 1.52
C THR A 446 2.36 1.93 1.63
N ILE A 447 2.35 1.19 0.53
CA ILE A 447 1.87 -0.20 0.47
C ILE A 447 3.03 -1.18 0.61
N ASP A 448 4.19 -0.89 0.01
CA ASP A 448 5.38 -1.70 0.17
C ASP A 448 6.63 -0.85 -0.05
N THR A 449 7.64 -1.01 0.80
CA THR A 449 8.97 -0.41 0.56
C THR A 449 9.94 -1.53 0.19
N PRO A 450 10.61 -1.48 -0.98
CA PRO A 450 11.54 -2.52 -1.39
C PRO A 450 12.85 -2.32 -0.63
N THR A 451 12.97 -2.88 0.56
CA THR A 451 14.29 -3.11 1.16
C THR A 451 14.91 -4.37 0.59
N TYR A 452 15.97 -4.18 -0.20
CA TYR A 452 16.91 -5.25 -0.58
C TYR A 452 17.75 -5.62 0.65
N GLY A 453 17.16 -6.35 1.60
CA GLY A 453 17.79 -6.82 2.82
C GLY A 453 17.66 -8.33 2.96
N THR A 454 18.77 -9.05 2.78
CA THR A 454 18.91 -10.47 3.07
C THR A 454 18.99 -10.68 4.58
N GLY A 455 17.94 -11.25 5.20
CA GLY A 455 18.02 -11.61 6.62
C GLY A 455 16.72 -12.23 7.14
N PHE A 456 16.79 -13.48 7.58
CA PHE A 456 15.66 -14.27 8.10
C PHE A 456 15.48 -14.09 9.63
N THR A 457 16.02 -13.05 10.24
CA THR A 457 15.96 -12.85 11.70
C THR A 457 15.25 -11.54 12.05
N MET A 458 14.16 -11.67 12.78
CA MET A 458 13.45 -10.58 13.46
C MET A 458 14.34 -9.92 14.52
N ASP A 459 13.89 -8.75 14.97
CA ASP A 459 14.29 -8.00 16.16
C ASP A 459 15.43 -6.99 15.99
N GLY A 460 15.04 -5.84 15.43
CA GLY A 460 15.69 -4.56 15.66
C GLY A 460 14.61 -3.47 15.70
N GLU A 461 14.50 -2.78 16.84
CA GLU A 461 13.54 -1.72 17.16
C GLU A 461 13.63 -0.49 16.23
N ASP A 462 14.60 -0.49 15.30
CA ASP A 462 14.81 0.52 14.25
C ASP A 462 14.51 0.04 12.82
N SER A 463 14.06 -1.21 12.62
CA SER A 463 13.65 -1.71 11.29
C SER A 463 12.18 -1.39 10.99
N LYS A 464 11.87 -0.10 10.81
CA LYS A 464 10.59 0.40 10.25
C LYS A 464 10.46 0.12 8.74
N ASP A 465 10.96 -1.02 8.26
CA ASP A 465 10.91 -1.43 6.85
C ASP A 465 9.65 -2.27 6.63
N SER A 466 8.53 -1.58 6.52
CA SER A 466 7.22 -2.20 6.59
C SER A 466 6.79 -2.84 5.27
N LYS A 467 6.95 -4.17 5.20
CA LYS A 467 6.41 -5.03 4.15
C LYS A 467 4.88 -5.20 4.27
N HIS A 468 4.12 -4.11 4.22
CA HIS A 468 2.66 -4.15 4.44
C HIS A 468 1.94 -5.02 3.40
N CYS A 469 2.39 -4.99 2.14
CA CYS A 469 1.86 -5.86 1.10
C CYS A 469 2.08 -7.36 1.41
N SER A 470 3.28 -7.72 1.91
CA SER A 470 3.56 -9.10 2.30
C SER A 470 2.77 -9.53 3.53
N ALA A 471 2.53 -8.63 4.48
CA ALA A 471 1.71 -8.89 5.67
C ALA A 471 0.23 -9.12 5.28
N LEU A 472 -0.32 -8.26 4.43
CA LEU A 472 -1.69 -8.39 3.90
C LEU A 472 -1.87 -9.70 3.12
N ARG A 473 -0.90 -10.03 2.25
CA ARG A 473 -0.87 -11.29 1.50
C ARG A 473 -0.82 -12.50 2.45
N SER A 474 0.06 -12.48 3.44
CA SER A 474 0.19 -13.55 4.43
C SER A 474 -1.10 -13.76 5.22
N ALA A 475 -1.76 -12.66 5.61
CA ALA A 475 -3.05 -12.69 6.28
C ALA A 475 -4.13 -13.35 5.42
N CYS A 476 -4.25 -12.97 4.14
CA CYS A 476 -5.18 -13.60 3.21
C CYS A 476 -4.89 -15.09 3.02
N ILE A 477 -3.62 -15.51 2.98
CA ILE A 477 -3.24 -16.93 2.88
C ILE A 477 -3.67 -17.69 4.13
N MET A 478 -3.37 -17.17 5.32
CA MET A 478 -3.76 -17.79 6.58
C MET A 478 -5.28 -17.96 6.69
N LEU A 479 -6.04 -16.93 6.34
CA LEU A 479 -7.51 -16.98 6.33
C LEU A 479 -8.03 -17.96 5.27
N GLY A 480 -7.55 -17.88 4.03
CA GLY A 480 -7.98 -18.78 2.95
C GLY A 480 -7.68 -20.25 3.23
N VAL A 481 -6.49 -20.55 3.75
CA VAL A 481 -6.11 -21.91 4.16
C VAL A 481 -6.90 -22.35 5.38
N GLY A 482 -7.06 -21.48 6.38
CA GLY A 482 -7.86 -21.76 7.58
C GLY A 482 -9.30 -22.12 7.24
N PHE A 483 -9.97 -21.34 6.39
CA PHE A 483 -11.33 -21.63 5.93
C PHE A 483 -11.41 -22.90 5.08
N PHE A 484 -10.45 -23.11 4.18
CA PHE A 484 -10.41 -24.32 3.34
C PHE A 484 -10.25 -25.59 4.17
N VAL A 485 -9.26 -25.61 5.07
CA VAL A 485 -9.00 -26.73 5.98
C VAL A 485 -10.15 -26.91 6.96
N GLY A 486 -10.74 -25.82 7.45
CA GLY A 486 -11.93 -25.87 8.29
C GLY A 486 -13.14 -26.49 7.59
N ALA A 487 -13.36 -26.20 6.30
CA ALA A 487 -14.41 -26.87 5.52
C ALA A 487 -14.19 -28.40 5.47
N LEU A 488 -12.96 -28.84 5.18
CA LEU A 488 -12.59 -30.26 5.21
C LEU A 488 -12.76 -30.89 6.60
N MET A 489 -12.43 -30.14 7.65
CA MET A 489 -12.62 -30.56 9.04
C MET A 489 -14.10 -30.79 9.36
N PHE A 490 -15.01 -29.89 8.95
CA PHE A 490 -16.45 -30.10 9.14
C PHE A 490 -16.99 -31.27 8.30
N ILE A 491 -16.52 -31.45 7.06
CA ILE A 491 -16.85 -32.63 6.23
C ILE A 491 -16.40 -33.92 6.91
N LEU A 492 -15.20 -33.93 7.48
CA LEU A 492 -14.68 -35.06 8.25
C LEU A 492 -15.52 -35.30 9.52
N GLY A 493 -15.93 -34.24 10.21
CA GLY A 493 -16.82 -34.32 11.38
C GLY A 493 -18.16 -34.97 11.04
N ILE A 494 -18.78 -34.59 9.92
CA ILE A 494 -19.99 -35.24 9.38
C ILE A 494 -19.72 -36.73 9.18
N TYR A 495 -18.61 -37.10 8.54
CA TYR A 495 -18.24 -38.50 8.34
C TYR A 495 -18.06 -39.27 9.65
N ILE A 496 -17.36 -38.71 10.63
CA ILE A 496 -17.12 -39.33 11.94
C ILE A 496 -18.45 -39.55 12.66
N MET A 497 -19.31 -38.53 12.73
CA MET A 497 -20.63 -38.63 13.36
C MET A 497 -21.49 -39.68 12.66
N HIS A 498 -21.47 -39.68 11.34
CA HIS A 498 -22.21 -40.63 10.52
C HIS A 498 -21.70 -42.07 10.59
N ARG A 499 -20.41 -42.32 10.75
CA ARG A 499 -19.88 -43.68 10.94
C ARG A 499 -20.00 -44.11 12.39
N GLY A 500 -19.68 -43.21 13.31
CA GLY A 500 -19.79 -43.37 14.75
C GLY A 500 -21.19 -43.81 15.16
N SER A 501 -22.25 -43.24 14.57
CA SER A 501 -23.63 -43.66 14.91
C SER A 501 -23.91 -45.16 14.74
N TRP A 502 -23.19 -45.85 13.83
CA TRP A 502 -23.32 -47.29 13.63
C TRP A 502 -22.40 -48.05 14.59
N VAL A 503 -21.12 -47.67 14.62
CA VAL A 503 -20.09 -48.36 15.42
C VAL A 503 -20.35 -48.20 16.93
N TRP A 504 -20.79 -47.03 17.38
CA TRP A 504 -21.16 -46.76 18.78
C TRP A 504 -22.47 -47.45 19.19
N GLY A 505 -23.40 -47.63 18.24
CA GLY A 505 -24.67 -48.31 18.48
C GLY A 505 -24.49 -49.78 18.74
N GLU A 506 -23.71 -50.44 17.89
CA GLU A 506 -23.36 -51.86 18.05
C GLU A 506 -22.58 -52.10 19.36
N MET A 507 -21.70 -51.18 19.79
CA MET A 507 -21.01 -51.27 21.09
C MET A 507 -21.96 -51.21 22.30
N ARG A 508 -23.03 -50.42 22.21
CA ARG A 508 -24.04 -50.31 23.27
C ARG A 508 -24.89 -51.60 23.37
N GLU A 509 -25.10 -52.30 22.26
CA GLU A 509 -25.82 -53.57 22.21
C GLU A 509 -24.96 -54.75 22.71
N GLU A 510 -23.66 -54.78 22.39
CA GLU A 510 -22.69 -55.75 22.91
C GLU A 510 -22.55 -55.66 24.45
N GLU A 511 -22.51 -54.45 25.03
CA GLU A 511 -22.46 -54.30 26.50
C GLU A 511 -23.77 -54.71 27.19
N LYS A 512 -24.93 -54.36 26.62
CA LYS A 512 -26.23 -54.75 27.17
C LYS A 512 -26.44 -56.26 27.15
N SER A 513 -25.89 -56.96 26.16
CA SER A 513 -25.98 -58.42 26.08
C SER A 513 -25.01 -59.10 27.04
N ALA A 514 -23.84 -58.50 27.30
CA ALA A 514 -22.91 -58.97 28.33
C ALA A 514 -23.46 -58.78 29.75
N SER A 515 -24.10 -57.65 30.05
CA SER A 515 -24.65 -57.35 31.39
C SER A 515 -25.95 -58.11 31.75
N VAL A 516 -26.53 -58.83 30.79
CA VAL A 516 -27.71 -59.70 31.01
C VAL A 516 -27.28 -61.15 31.31
N CYS A 517 -25.99 -61.47 31.12
CA CYS A 517 -25.41 -62.78 31.40
C CYS A 517 -24.64 -62.83 32.75
N GLU A 518 -24.51 -61.70 33.46
CA GLU A 518 -24.17 -61.60 34.89
C GLU A 518 -25.45 -61.42 35.71
#